data_AF-A0AA39S5P1-F1
#
_entry.id   AF-A0AA39S5P1-F1
#
_cell.length_a   1.000
_cell.length_b   1.000
_cell.length_c   1.000
_cell.angle_alpha   90.00
_cell.angle_beta   90.00
_cell.angle_gamma   90.00
#
_symmetry.space_group_name_H-M   'P 1'
#
loop_
_entity.id
_entity.type
_entity.pdbx_description
1 polymer ?
#
loop_
_entity_poly.entity_id
_entity_poly.type
_entity_poly.pdbx_seq_one_letter_code
_entity_poly.pdbx_strand_id
1 'polypeptide(L)'
;MEEISKLHLPDAFLDFLQENGLDPSIYAAVDSTPRYIRLKAGIEAQLEEIEAEIKCKLERLVWLQGFYSLPPDFKIANSNAYKQGKIYGIDAASGAAVSALDVSVGDHVLDLCAAPGAKLCMILDILGDSGSVTGVDVARHRLAACRTLLQKYALGNRCRLFVADGTTFSLVPRRLDLDSGSCISALEDKADTFKEWTSRRPWKERKRAAKARESAATGLIANSKHPELIYYGHHSGVIGLSRSELYQSVCNGEVSNSGYDKVLVDAECTHDGSVRHIQKFENWGWTTLQRRVLDAERTDSLTSLQLKLLANGFRLLKVGGSLVYSTCSLTVAQNEDVVDQFLKENASAELQEIDAAKDWPCRSGRIPKTLRFDPSTSKTSGLFVAKFTKLAI
;
A
#
# COMPACT_ATOMS: atom_id res chain seq x y z
N MET A 1 -17.58 25.17 29.30
CA MET A 1 -18.17 24.53 28.11
C MET A 1 -17.43 25.09 26.92
N GLU A 2 -16.33 24.45 26.53
CA GLU A 2 -15.67 24.78 25.27
C GLU A 2 -16.56 24.28 24.13
N GLU A 3 -16.87 25.16 23.17
CA GLU A 3 -17.57 24.80 21.94
C GLU A 3 -16.73 23.77 21.19
N ILE A 4 -17.21 22.52 21.17
CA ILE A 4 -16.69 21.48 20.29
C ILE A 4 -16.87 21.99 18.86
N SER A 5 -15.76 22.25 18.16
CA SER A 5 -15.81 22.72 16.77
C SER A 5 -16.45 21.63 15.93
N LYS A 6 -17.74 21.75 15.65
CA LYS A 6 -18.44 20.82 14.77
C LYS A 6 -17.94 21.09 13.37
N LEU A 7 -17.38 20.07 12.74
CA LEU A 7 -17.08 20.08 11.32
C LEU A 7 -18.37 20.46 10.57
N HIS A 8 -18.41 21.64 9.95
CA HIS A 8 -19.57 22.06 9.16
C HIS A 8 -19.51 21.38 7.79
N LEU A 9 -20.05 20.15 7.73
CA LEU A 9 -20.16 19.39 6.49
C LEU A 9 -21.15 20.08 5.53
N PRO A 10 -20.83 20.21 4.23
CA PRO A 10 -21.76 20.72 3.22
C PRO A 10 -22.98 19.81 3.04
N ASP A 11 -24.14 20.39 2.73
CA ASP A 11 -25.40 19.65 2.50
C ASP A 11 -25.22 18.53 1.46
N ALA A 12 -24.56 18.81 0.34
CA ALA A 12 -24.29 17.81 -0.70
C ALA A 12 -23.46 16.60 -0.19
N PHE A 13 -22.61 16.79 0.82
CA PHE A 13 -21.89 15.68 1.44
C PHE A 13 -22.78 14.94 2.44
N LEU A 14 -23.65 15.64 3.18
CA LEU A 14 -24.64 15.00 4.06
C LEU A 14 -25.62 14.13 3.26
N ASP A 15 -26.10 14.62 2.12
CA ASP A 15 -26.96 13.86 1.20
C ASP A 15 -26.25 12.59 0.71
N PHE A 16 -25.00 12.71 0.27
CA PHE A 16 -24.16 11.58 -0.12
C PHE A 16 -24.00 10.55 1.00
N LEU A 17 -23.75 11.00 2.23
CA LEU A 17 -23.64 10.10 3.37
C LEU A 17 -24.96 9.37 3.62
N GLN A 18 -26.09 10.07 3.57
CA GLN A 18 -27.41 9.49 3.75
C GLN A 18 -27.74 8.46 2.65
N GLU A 19 -27.48 8.78 1.39
CA GLU A 19 -27.65 7.86 0.25
C GLU A 19 -26.82 6.58 0.38
N ASN A 20 -25.63 6.69 0.99
CA ASN A 20 -24.74 5.56 1.24
C ASN A 20 -24.98 4.88 2.59
N GLY A 21 -25.97 5.31 3.38
CA GLY A 21 -26.29 4.77 4.70
C GLY A 21 -25.19 4.99 5.74
N LEU A 22 -24.44 6.09 5.61
CA LEU A 22 -23.36 6.49 6.50
C LEU A 22 -23.86 7.55 7.49
N ASP A 23 -23.60 7.34 8.77
CA ASP A 23 -23.92 8.31 9.81
C ASP A 23 -22.94 9.50 9.76
N PRO A 24 -23.41 10.75 9.57
CA PRO A 24 -22.55 11.94 9.63
C PRO A 24 -21.76 12.08 10.93
N SER A 25 -22.21 11.47 12.03
CA SER A 25 -21.51 11.49 13.32
C SER A 25 -20.09 10.89 13.25
N ILE A 26 -19.83 10.03 12.25
CA ILE A 26 -18.50 9.48 11.93
C ILE A 26 -17.46 10.59 11.71
N TYR A 27 -17.87 11.72 11.12
CA TYR A 27 -17.00 12.86 10.83
C TYR A 27 -16.90 13.88 11.97
N ALA A 28 -17.76 13.76 12.99
CA ALA A 28 -17.69 14.57 14.20
C ALA A 28 -16.72 13.96 15.24
N ALA A 29 -16.34 12.69 15.10
CA ALA A 29 -15.53 11.95 16.06
C ALA A 29 -14.01 12.23 16.02
N VAL A 30 -13.55 13.28 15.33
CA VAL A 30 -12.12 13.52 15.06
C VAL A 30 -11.32 13.72 16.33
N ASP A 31 -11.84 14.54 17.22
CA ASP A 31 -11.17 14.90 18.48
C ASP A 31 -11.13 13.71 19.46
N SER A 32 -11.80 12.60 19.12
CA SER A 32 -11.82 11.38 19.90
C SER A 32 -11.04 10.22 19.27
N THR A 33 -10.72 10.29 17.98
CA THR A 33 -10.07 9.16 17.27
C THR A 33 -8.57 9.15 17.57
N PRO A 34 -8.04 8.12 18.24
CA PRO A 34 -6.63 8.06 18.60
C PRO A 34 -5.71 8.11 17.38
N ARG A 35 -4.48 8.55 17.61
CA ARG A 35 -3.37 8.33 16.67
C ARG A 35 -2.80 6.95 16.92
N TYR A 36 -2.27 6.35 15.87
CA TYR A 36 -1.65 5.04 15.96
C TYR A 36 -0.19 5.10 15.48
N ILE A 37 0.65 4.37 16.20
CA ILE A 37 2.02 4.07 15.82
C ILE A 37 2.23 2.57 15.83
N ARG A 38 3.18 2.13 15.02
CA ARG A 38 3.77 0.79 15.14
C ARG A 38 5.22 0.94 15.60
N LEU A 39 5.64 0.11 16.56
CA LEU A 39 7.06 -0.03 16.88
C LEU A 39 7.76 -0.78 15.76
N LYS A 40 8.99 -0.37 15.43
CA LYS A 40 9.85 -1.19 14.58
C LYS A 40 10.20 -2.49 15.31
N ALA A 41 10.19 -3.60 14.57
CA ALA A 41 10.57 -4.91 15.12
C ALA A 41 11.96 -4.85 15.80
N GLY A 42 12.05 -5.43 17.00
CA GLY A 42 13.28 -5.49 17.81
C GLY A 42 13.50 -4.28 18.73
N ILE A 43 12.59 -3.30 18.74
CA ILE A 43 12.66 -2.11 19.60
C ILE A 43 11.72 -2.21 20.82
N GLU A 44 11.07 -3.36 21.03
CA GLU A 44 10.09 -3.56 22.12
C GLU A 44 10.70 -3.32 23.52
N ALA A 45 11.98 -3.65 23.71
CA ALA A 45 12.69 -3.41 24.97
C ALA A 45 12.91 -1.92 25.29
N GLN A 46 12.78 -1.03 24.30
CA GLN A 46 12.95 0.42 24.47
C GLN A 46 11.60 1.14 24.67
N LEU A 47 10.50 0.41 24.88
CA LEU A 47 9.17 1.01 25.03
C LEU A 47 9.12 2.05 26.15
N GLU A 48 9.67 1.75 27.33
CA GLU A 48 9.68 2.67 28.48
C GLU A 48 10.48 3.94 28.18
N GLU A 49 11.61 3.82 27.47
CA GLU A 49 12.41 4.96 27.03
C GLU A 49 11.64 5.85 26.05
N ILE A 50 10.90 5.23 25.12
CA ILE A 50 10.05 5.93 24.16
C ILE A 50 8.93 6.66 24.89
N GLU A 51 8.23 6.00 25.82
CA GLU A 51 7.16 6.60 26.63
C GLU A 51 7.65 7.81 27.44
N ALA A 52 8.84 7.70 28.05
CA ALA A 52 9.49 8.79 28.77
C ALA A 52 9.84 9.97 27.86
N GLU A 53 10.33 9.71 26.64
CA GLU A 53 10.67 10.74 25.65
C GLU A 53 9.44 11.49 25.15
N ILE A 54 8.38 10.75 24.79
CA ILE A 54 7.15 11.34 24.26
C ILE A 54 6.25 11.91 25.36
N LYS A 55 6.57 11.65 26.65
CA LYS A 55 5.81 12.07 27.84
C LYS A 55 4.35 11.63 27.79
N CYS A 56 4.12 10.42 27.27
CA CYS A 56 2.80 9.85 27.08
C CYS A 56 2.92 8.33 27.18
N LYS A 57 2.03 7.71 27.95
CA LYS A 57 1.93 6.26 28.01
C LYS A 57 1.28 5.74 26.73
N LEU A 58 1.88 4.71 26.15
CA LEU A 58 1.41 4.08 24.93
C LEU A 58 0.48 2.93 25.27
N GLU A 59 -0.78 3.00 24.83
CA GLU A 59 -1.72 1.91 25.07
C GLU A 59 -1.58 0.87 23.95
N ARG A 60 -1.18 -0.35 24.30
CA ARG A 60 -1.03 -1.44 23.34
C ARG A 60 -2.38 -1.86 22.77
N LEU A 61 -2.44 -2.05 21.45
CA LEU A 61 -3.60 -2.66 20.79
C LEU A 61 -3.48 -4.18 20.92
N VAL A 62 -4.39 -4.79 21.69
CA VAL A 62 -4.39 -6.25 21.94
C VAL A 62 -4.65 -7.07 20.67
N TRP A 63 -5.42 -6.52 19.75
CA TRP A 63 -5.85 -7.17 18.52
C TRP A 63 -4.86 -6.99 17.35
N LEU A 64 -3.86 -6.09 17.49
CA LEU A 64 -2.90 -5.79 16.43
C LEU A 64 -1.47 -5.70 16.96
N GLN A 65 -0.65 -6.68 16.60
CA GLN A 65 0.71 -6.82 17.14
C GLN A 65 1.60 -5.62 16.79
N GLY A 66 2.30 -5.10 17.82
CA GLY A 66 3.27 -4.00 17.67
C GLY A 66 2.63 -2.61 17.52
N PHE A 67 1.30 -2.50 17.59
CA PHE A 67 0.59 -1.23 17.51
C PHE A 67 0.26 -0.65 18.88
N TYR A 68 0.32 0.68 18.96
CA TYR A 68 0.01 1.45 20.14
C TYR A 68 -0.82 2.69 19.78
N SER A 69 -1.74 3.05 20.68
CA SER A 69 -2.54 4.28 20.57
C SER A 69 -1.81 5.47 21.20
N LEU A 70 -2.14 6.64 20.69
CA LEU A 70 -1.68 7.95 21.14
C LEU A 70 -2.86 8.92 21.13
N PRO A 71 -2.81 10.00 21.92
CA PRO A 71 -3.82 11.04 21.87
C PRO A 71 -4.03 11.61 20.44
N PRO A 72 -5.25 11.99 20.06
CA PRO A 72 -5.60 12.46 18.71
C PRO A 72 -4.72 13.60 18.19
N ASP A 73 -4.32 14.52 19.07
CA ASP A 73 -3.53 15.71 18.74
C ASP A 73 -2.02 15.47 18.76
N PHE A 74 -1.57 14.26 19.08
CA PHE A 74 -0.16 13.95 19.20
C PHE A 74 0.55 14.11 17.84
N LYS A 75 1.58 14.96 17.82
CA LYS A 75 2.42 15.22 16.63
C LYS A 75 3.56 14.21 16.57
N ILE A 76 3.28 13.00 16.09
CA ILE A 76 4.25 11.90 15.96
C ILE A 76 5.58 12.38 15.32
N ALA A 77 5.48 13.21 14.27
CA ALA A 77 6.63 13.72 13.53
C ALA A 77 7.65 14.51 14.36
N ASN A 78 7.24 15.05 15.52
CA ASN A 78 8.09 15.85 16.37
C ASN A 78 8.95 15.01 17.32
N SER A 79 8.55 13.76 17.61
CA SER A 79 9.28 12.87 18.52
C SER A 79 10.63 12.42 17.96
N ASN A 80 11.61 12.25 18.85
CA ASN A 80 12.92 11.70 18.52
C ASN A 80 12.81 10.23 18.15
N ALA A 81 11.97 9.44 18.83
CA ALA A 81 11.68 8.06 18.46
C ALA A 81 11.20 7.96 17.00
N TYR A 82 10.32 8.86 16.55
CA TYR A 82 9.93 8.89 15.15
C TYR A 82 11.11 9.29 14.28
N LYS A 83 11.82 10.39 14.56
CA LYS A 83 12.94 10.87 13.73
C LYS A 83 14.05 9.83 13.54
N GLN A 84 14.33 9.04 14.58
CA GLN A 84 15.34 7.97 14.61
C GLN A 84 14.85 6.66 13.98
N GLY A 85 13.59 6.58 13.54
CA GLY A 85 13.06 5.38 12.89
C GLY A 85 12.66 4.25 13.85
N LYS A 86 12.52 4.53 15.15
CA LYS A 86 12.09 3.55 16.16
C LYS A 86 10.58 3.27 16.10
N ILE A 87 9.81 4.29 15.73
CA ILE A 87 8.36 4.22 15.57
C ILE A 87 7.95 4.84 14.25
N TYR A 88 6.84 4.38 13.69
CA TYR A 88 6.24 5.02 12.53
C TYR A 88 4.74 5.11 12.63
N GLY A 89 4.21 6.26 12.18
CA GLY A 89 2.78 6.54 12.19
C GLY A 89 2.10 5.80 11.06
N ILE A 90 1.16 4.93 11.41
CA ILE A 90 0.30 4.18 10.51
C ILE A 90 -1.01 3.95 11.24
N ASP A 91 -2.14 4.18 10.57
CA ASP A 91 -3.46 3.93 11.14
C ASP A 91 -3.65 2.43 11.43
N ALA A 92 -4.27 2.07 12.54
CA ALA A 92 -4.41 0.68 12.94
C ALA A 92 -5.22 -0.14 11.93
N ALA A 93 -6.23 0.44 11.26
CA ALA A 93 -6.94 -0.27 10.19
C ALA A 93 -5.99 -0.58 9.00
N SER A 94 -5.11 0.36 8.64
CA SER A 94 -4.09 0.11 7.61
C SER A 94 -3.12 -1.00 8.01
N GLY A 95 -2.80 -1.11 9.30
CA GLY A 95 -2.05 -2.24 9.85
C GLY A 95 -2.81 -3.56 9.73
N ALA A 96 -4.11 -3.53 10.04
CA ALA A 96 -5.00 -4.68 9.92
C ALA A 96 -5.05 -5.24 8.49
N ALA A 97 -5.08 -4.38 7.46
CA ALA A 97 -5.01 -4.83 6.07
C ALA A 97 -3.70 -5.58 5.75
N VAL A 98 -2.56 -5.11 6.28
CA VAL A 98 -1.27 -5.81 6.12
C VAL A 98 -1.26 -7.12 6.93
N SER A 99 -1.82 -7.13 8.14
CA SER A 99 -1.96 -8.34 8.94
C SER A 99 -2.88 -9.38 8.29
N ALA A 100 -3.95 -8.95 7.59
CA ALA A 100 -4.85 -9.84 6.86
C ALA A 100 -4.15 -10.55 5.69
N LEU A 101 -3.14 -9.91 5.10
CA LEU A 101 -2.33 -10.48 4.02
C LEU A 101 -1.53 -11.70 4.48
N ASP A 102 -1.26 -11.80 5.79
CA ASP A 102 -0.60 -12.95 6.42
C ASP A 102 0.75 -13.24 5.75
N VAL A 103 1.62 -12.23 5.76
CA VAL A 103 2.96 -12.27 5.16
C VAL A 103 3.88 -13.11 6.05
N SER A 104 4.57 -14.06 5.44
CA SER A 104 5.56 -14.93 6.09
C SER A 104 6.98 -14.59 5.66
N VAL A 105 7.96 -14.91 6.52
CA VAL A 105 9.39 -14.79 6.18
C VAL A 105 9.69 -15.57 4.90
N GLY A 106 10.35 -14.91 3.94
CA GLY A 106 10.66 -15.51 2.64
C GLY A 106 9.66 -15.20 1.52
N ASP A 107 8.48 -14.64 1.83
CA ASP A 107 7.50 -14.29 0.80
C ASP A 107 8.03 -13.21 -0.16
N HIS A 108 7.63 -13.35 -1.42
CA HIS A 108 7.73 -12.30 -2.41
C HIS A 108 6.40 -11.56 -2.51
N VAL A 109 6.41 -10.30 -2.08
CA VAL A 109 5.21 -9.48 -1.93
C VAL A 109 5.17 -8.37 -2.98
N LEU A 110 4.00 -8.16 -3.58
CA LEU A 110 3.71 -7.00 -4.43
C LEU A 110 2.81 -6.04 -3.69
N ASP A 111 3.21 -4.78 -3.58
CA ASP A 111 2.34 -3.67 -3.20
C ASP A 111 2.08 -2.83 -4.47
N LEU A 112 0.88 -2.99 -5.05
CA LEU A 112 0.56 -2.48 -6.38
C LEU A 112 0.23 -0.98 -6.38
N CYS A 113 -0.02 -0.39 -5.21
CA CYS A 113 -0.34 1.02 -4.99
C CYS A 113 0.46 1.54 -3.78
N ALA A 114 1.78 1.40 -3.86
CA ALA A 114 2.65 1.39 -2.70
C ALA A 114 2.86 2.75 -2.03
N ALA A 115 2.67 3.86 -2.73
CA ALA A 115 3.05 5.15 -2.16
C ALA A 115 1.96 5.68 -1.20
N PRO A 116 2.30 6.32 -0.08
CA PRO A 116 3.62 6.83 0.31
C PRO A 116 4.51 5.80 1.03
N GLY A 117 4.09 4.54 1.21
CA GLY A 117 4.99 3.46 1.64
C GLY A 117 4.84 2.94 3.07
N ALA A 118 3.83 3.37 3.83
CA ALA A 118 3.67 2.91 5.22
C ALA A 118 3.34 1.41 5.33
N LYS A 119 2.39 0.93 4.51
CA LYS A 119 2.04 -0.50 4.42
C LYS A 119 3.21 -1.31 3.86
N LEU A 120 3.85 -0.84 2.79
CA LEU A 120 5.08 -1.41 2.24
C LEU A 120 6.21 -1.55 3.29
N CYS A 121 6.43 -0.53 4.13
CA CYS A 121 7.41 -0.62 5.22
C CYS A 121 7.01 -1.68 6.25
N MET A 122 5.73 -1.77 6.61
CA MET A 122 5.26 -2.83 7.52
C MET A 122 5.47 -4.23 6.94
N ILE A 123 5.20 -4.44 5.65
CA ILE A 123 5.48 -5.70 4.96
C ILE A 123 6.98 -6.06 5.06
N LEU A 124 7.87 -5.10 4.75
CA LEU A 124 9.33 -5.32 4.83
C LEU A 124 9.80 -5.62 6.25
N ASP A 125 9.20 -5.00 7.26
CA ASP A 125 9.55 -5.24 8.67
C ASP A 125 9.10 -6.65 9.12
N ILE A 126 8.00 -7.18 8.58
CA ILE A 126 7.52 -8.56 8.82
C ILE A 126 8.38 -9.61 8.09
N LEU A 127 8.78 -9.33 6.84
CA LEU A 127 9.60 -10.25 6.03
C LEU A 127 10.98 -10.55 6.63
N GLY A 128 11.53 -9.59 7.38
CA GLY A 128 12.84 -9.73 8.01
C GLY A 128 13.97 -9.85 6.98
N ASP A 129 14.73 -10.94 7.06
CA ASP A 129 15.96 -11.16 6.31
C ASP A 129 15.81 -12.12 5.12
N SER A 130 14.60 -12.50 4.73
CA SER A 130 14.33 -13.32 3.54
C SER A 130 13.16 -12.77 2.71
N GLY A 131 13.05 -13.19 1.45
CA GLY A 131 12.02 -12.71 0.52
C GLY A 131 12.33 -11.34 -0.10
N SER A 132 11.32 -10.73 -0.74
CA SER A 132 11.45 -9.37 -1.30
C SER A 132 10.11 -8.66 -1.50
N VAL A 133 10.13 -7.32 -1.59
CA VAL A 133 8.95 -6.50 -1.88
C VAL A 133 9.12 -5.71 -3.16
N THR A 134 8.17 -5.84 -4.08
CA THR A 134 7.99 -4.91 -5.20
C THR A 134 6.96 -3.86 -4.81
N GLY A 135 7.34 -2.58 -4.81
CA GLY A 135 6.38 -1.47 -4.72
C GLY A 135 6.15 -0.83 -6.08
N VAL A 136 4.88 -0.62 -6.45
CA VAL A 136 4.48 0.04 -7.70
C VAL A 136 3.56 1.22 -7.38
N ASP A 137 3.76 2.34 -8.08
CA ASP A 137 2.83 3.47 -8.03
C ASP A 137 3.02 4.34 -9.27
N VAL A 138 1.96 4.98 -9.75
CA VAL A 138 2.03 5.91 -10.90
C VAL A 138 2.67 7.25 -10.49
N ALA A 139 2.52 7.65 -9.23
CA ALA A 139 2.94 8.94 -8.72
C ALA A 139 4.40 8.91 -8.24
N ARG A 140 5.34 9.20 -9.16
CA ARG A 140 6.79 9.28 -8.84
C ARG A 140 7.10 10.12 -7.60
N HIS A 141 6.43 11.25 -7.41
CA HIS A 141 6.68 12.14 -6.28
C HIS A 141 6.27 11.50 -4.94
N ARG A 142 5.20 10.69 -4.91
CA ARG A 142 4.81 9.92 -3.72
C ARG A 142 5.79 8.78 -3.46
N LEU A 143 6.31 8.13 -4.50
CA LEU A 143 7.36 7.11 -4.35
C LEU A 143 8.69 7.68 -3.84
N ALA A 144 8.98 8.97 -4.08
CA ALA A 144 10.12 9.62 -3.46
C ALA A 144 9.96 9.67 -1.93
N ALA A 145 8.75 9.90 -1.42
CA ALA A 145 8.44 9.82 0.01
C ALA A 145 8.58 8.37 0.53
N CYS A 146 8.12 7.37 -0.23
CA CYS A 146 8.33 5.96 0.08
C CYS A 146 9.83 5.63 0.25
N ARG A 147 10.66 6.09 -0.67
CA ARG A 147 12.12 5.92 -0.56
C ARG A 147 12.70 6.59 0.70
N THR A 148 12.19 7.76 1.08
CA THR A 148 12.59 8.41 2.35
C THR A 148 12.20 7.56 3.57
N LEU A 149 11.02 6.94 3.58
CA LEU A 149 10.63 6.02 4.65
C LEU A 149 11.53 4.78 4.70
N LEU A 150 11.82 4.16 3.55
CA LEU A 150 12.71 3.00 3.45
C LEU A 150 14.10 3.29 4.00
N GLN A 151 14.66 4.47 3.70
CA GLN A 151 15.95 4.92 4.24
C GLN A 151 15.87 5.15 5.74
N LYS A 152 14.84 5.89 6.18
CA LYS A 152 14.64 6.23 7.59
C LYS A 152 14.52 5.00 8.49
N TYR A 153 13.82 3.97 8.04
CA TYR A 153 13.60 2.74 8.82
C TYR A 153 14.60 1.62 8.50
N ALA A 154 15.59 1.90 7.64
CA ALA A 154 16.57 0.92 7.15
C ALA A 154 15.94 -0.36 6.55
N LEU A 155 14.80 -0.23 5.87
CA LEU A 155 14.02 -1.36 5.31
C LEU A 155 14.25 -1.57 3.81
N GLY A 156 15.07 -0.74 3.17
CA GLY A 156 15.19 -0.71 1.72
C GLY A 156 15.91 -1.91 1.09
N ASN A 157 16.61 -2.74 1.87
CA ASN A 157 17.54 -3.75 1.35
C ASN A 157 16.87 -4.81 0.44
N ARG A 158 15.63 -5.18 0.74
CA ARG A 158 14.86 -6.20 0.00
C ARG A 158 13.76 -5.61 -0.87
N CYS A 159 13.75 -4.30 -1.03
CA CYS A 159 12.72 -3.58 -1.75
C CYS A 159 13.19 -3.17 -3.14
N ARG A 160 12.28 -3.18 -4.11
CA ARG A 160 12.43 -2.54 -5.43
C ARG A 160 11.19 -1.71 -5.72
N LEU A 161 11.37 -0.47 -6.18
CA LEU A 161 10.27 0.45 -6.48
C LEU A 161 10.22 0.78 -7.97
N PHE A 162 9.04 0.65 -8.54
CA PHE A 162 8.74 0.99 -9.93
C PHE A 162 7.73 2.13 -10.02
N VAL A 163 8.02 3.10 -10.89
CA VAL A 163 6.99 4.02 -11.39
C VAL A 163 6.32 3.35 -12.56
N ALA A 164 5.07 2.95 -12.41
CA ALA A 164 4.30 2.28 -13.45
C ALA A 164 2.79 2.40 -13.19
N ASP A 165 1.99 2.15 -14.23
CA ASP A 165 0.55 1.95 -14.08
C ASP A 165 0.28 0.55 -13.51
N GLY A 166 -0.29 0.51 -12.31
CA GLY A 166 -0.61 -0.74 -11.62
C GLY A 166 -1.61 -1.62 -12.37
N THR A 167 -2.43 -1.07 -13.27
CA THR A 167 -3.39 -1.86 -14.07
C THR A 167 -2.74 -2.67 -15.18
N THR A 168 -1.50 -2.32 -15.57
CA THR A 168 -0.77 -2.96 -16.67
C THR A 168 0.61 -3.49 -16.27
N PHE A 169 1.02 -3.29 -15.01
CA PHE A 169 2.28 -3.80 -14.49
C PHE A 169 2.38 -5.33 -14.65
N SER A 170 3.54 -5.83 -15.09
CA SER A 170 3.69 -7.23 -15.53
C SER A 170 4.93 -7.95 -15.00
N LEU A 171 5.73 -7.31 -14.12
CA LEU A 171 6.98 -7.92 -13.65
C LEU A 171 6.75 -8.82 -12.43
N VAL A 172 7.33 -10.02 -12.47
CA VAL A 172 7.27 -11.03 -11.40
C VAL A 172 8.47 -10.92 -10.45
N PRO A 173 8.42 -11.50 -9.24
CA PRO A 173 9.62 -11.60 -8.41
C PRO A 173 10.64 -12.56 -9.03
N ARG A 174 11.92 -12.22 -8.92
CA ARG A 174 13.01 -13.15 -9.21
C ARG A 174 13.34 -13.95 -7.95
N ARG A 175 13.09 -15.25 -8.02
CA ARG A 175 13.59 -16.22 -7.03
C ARG A 175 15.04 -16.50 -7.41
N LEU A 176 15.98 -16.34 -6.48
CA LEU A 176 17.36 -16.79 -6.70
C LEU A 176 17.31 -18.31 -6.63
N ASP A 177 17.31 -18.98 -7.77
CA ASP A 177 17.37 -20.44 -7.81
C ASP A 177 18.69 -20.87 -7.17
N LEU A 178 18.61 -21.53 -6.01
CA LEU A 178 19.72 -22.28 -5.43
C LEU A 178 19.99 -23.59 -6.19
N ASP A 179 19.15 -23.95 -7.17
CA ASP A 179 19.20 -25.23 -7.90
C ASP A 179 19.25 -25.07 -9.44
N SER A 180 20.16 -24.25 -9.95
CA SER A 180 20.64 -24.47 -11.32
C SER A 180 22.17 -24.42 -11.39
N GLY A 181 22.77 -25.58 -11.13
CA GLY A 181 24.12 -25.93 -11.59
C GLY A 181 24.18 -26.03 -13.13
N SER A 182 23.84 -24.95 -13.81
CA SER A 182 24.01 -24.80 -15.25
C SER A 182 25.19 -23.89 -15.49
N CYS A 183 26.36 -24.50 -15.65
CA CYS A 183 27.54 -23.88 -16.25
C CYS A 183 27.19 -23.38 -17.66
N ILE A 184 26.67 -22.16 -17.77
CA ILE A 184 26.64 -21.44 -19.04
C ILE A 184 27.87 -20.54 -19.04
N SER A 185 28.85 -20.94 -19.84
CA SER A 185 29.94 -20.10 -20.29
C SER A 185 29.39 -18.90 -21.06
N ALA A 186 29.10 -17.80 -20.36
CA ALA A 186 28.78 -16.53 -20.98
C ALA A 186 29.94 -15.56 -20.71
N LEU A 187 30.91 -15.58 -21.62
CA LEU A 187 31.73 -14.42 -21.93
C LEU A 187 30.82 -13.40 -22.64
N GLU A 188 29.92 -12.77 -21.89
CA GLU A 188 29.17 -11.60 -22.32
C GLU A 188 29.39 -10.49 -21.27
N ASP A 189 29.57 -9.27 -21.78
CA ASP A 189 30.10 -8.12 -21.05
C ASP A 189 29.44 -7.91 -19.66
N LYS A 190 30.23 -8.08 -18.58
CA LYS A 190 29.92 -7.62 -17.20
C LYS A 190 29.62 -6.11 -17.09
N ALA A 191 29.49 -5.39 -18.19
CA ALA A 191 29.33 -3.95 -18.26
C ALA A 191 27.86 -3.48 -18.16
N ASP A 192 26.86 -4.32 -18.46
CA ASP A 192 25.45 -3.89 -18.57
C ASP A 192 24.49 -4.45 -17.50
N THR A 193 25.02 -5.06 -16.45
CA THR A 193 24.22 -5.55 -15.29
C THR A 193 24.00 -4.46 -14.24
N PHE A 194 22.87 -4.50 -13.54
CA PHE A 194 22.61 -3.63 -12.39
C PHE A 194 23.64 -3.86 -11.29
N LYS A 195 24.34 -2.79 -10.90
CA LYS A 195 25.30 -2.78 -9.79
C LYS A 195 24.62 -2.34 -8.51
N GLU A 196 25.36 -2.28 -7.41
CA GLU A 196 24.84 -1.76 -6.15
C GLU A 196 24.24 -0.35 -6.32
N TRP A 197 23.09 -0.14 -5.68
CA TRP A 197 22.34 1.11 -5.81
C TRP A 197 23.11 2.28 -5.20
N THR A 198 23.41 3.28 -6.03
CA THR A 198 23.97 4.56 -5.57
C THR A 198 22.91 5.68 -5.65
N SER A 199 22.86 6.53 -4.62
CA SER A 199 21.96 7.70 -4.61
C SER A 199 22.31 8.72 -5.71
N ARG A 200 23.58 8.75 -6.13
CA ARG A 200 24.08 9.55 -7.25
C ARG A 200 24.06 8.72 -8.53
N ARG A 201 23.11 9.01 -9.43
CA ARG A 201 23.12 8.44 -10.79
C ARG A 201 24.31 9.00 -11.58
N PRO A 202 25.08 8.17 -12.29
CA PRO A 202 26.14 8.62 -13.19
C PRO A 202 25.63 9.68 -14.19
N TRP A 203 26.48 10.65 -14.52
CA TRP A 203 26.15 11.75 -15.44
C TRP A 203 25.53 11.26 -16.77
N LYS A 204 26.03 10.15 -17.33
CA LYS A 204 25.52 9.57 -18.58
C LYS A 204 24.07 9.11 -18.45
N GLU A 205 23.68 8.50 -17.34
CA GLU A 205 22.30 8.10 -17.06
C GLU A 205 21.39 9.30 -16.81
N ARG A 206 21.89 10.31 -16.08
CA ARG A 206 21.15 11.57 -15.88
C ARG A 206 20.84 12.25 -17.22
N LYS A 207 21.81 12.28 -18.15
CA LYS A 207 21.63 12.85 -19.49
C LYS A 207 20.65 12.04 -20.33
N ARG A 208 20.70 10.69 -20.29
CA ARG A 208 19.71 9.83 -20.97
C ARG A 208 18.30 10.00 -20.41
N ALA A 209 18.15 10.05 -19.08
CA ALA A 209 16.86 10.26 -18.43
C ALA A 209 16.30 11.67 -18.66
N ALA A 210 17.16 12.70 -18.69
CA ALA A 210 16.77 14.06 -19.06
C ALA A 210 16.31 14.12 -20.53
N LYS A 211 17.05 13.52 -21.45
CA LYS A 211 16.68 13.44 -22.87
C LYS A 211 15.38 12.66 -23.09
N ALA A 212 15.17 11.57 -22.36
CA ALA A 212 13.91 10.81 -22.39
C ALA A 212 12.72 11.63 -21.86
N ARG A 213 12.94 12.47 -20.84
CA ARG A 213 11.91 13.39 -20.31
C ARG A 213 11.60 14.54 -21.25
N GLU A 214 12.61 15.15 -21.88
CA GLU A 214 12.42 16.18 -22.92
C GLU A 214 11.67 15.63 -24.13
N SER A 215 12.00 14.40 -24.54
CA SER A 215 11.35 13.74 -25.67
C SER A 215 9.91 13.27 -25.35
N ALA A 216 9.60 13.00 -24.08
CA ALA A 216 8.23 12.75 -23.61
C ALA A 216 7.42 14.06 -23.49
N ALA A 217 8.05 15.17 -23.11
CA ALA A 217 7.41 16.49 -23.02
C ALA A 217 7.12 17.12 -24.40
N THR A 218 7.83 16.70 -25.45
CA THR A 218 7.63 17.15 -26.85
C THR A 218 6.65 16.28 -27.64
N GLY A 219 5.94 15.34 -26.99
CA GLY A 219 4.85 14.57 -27.59
C GLY A 219 5.26 13.52 -28.64
N LEU A 220 6.56 13.33 -28.90
CA LEU A 220 7.07 12.46 -29.96
C LEU A 220 7.49 11.05 -29.51
N ILE A 221 7.30 10.70 -28.25
CA ILE A 221 7.45 9.32 -27.76
C ILE A 221 6.16 8.92 -27.05
N ALA A 222 5.45 7.94 -27.61
CA ALA A 222 4.36 7.24 -26.94
C ALA A 222 4.80 6.90 -25.51
N ASN A 223 3.99 7.28 -24.51
CA ASN A 223 4.09 6.88 -23.10
C ASN A 223 4.92 5.62 -22.97
N SER A 224 6.13 5.70 -22.40
CA SER A 224 6.97 4.51 -22.28
C SER A 224 6.19 3.47 -21.47
N LYS A 225 5.61 2.47 -22.15
CA LYS A 225 4.76 1.41 -21.57
C LYS A 225 5.49 0.52 -20.56
N HIS A 226 6.77 0.78 -20.31
CA HIS A 226 7.63 -0.04 -19.47
C HIS A 226 7.77 0.59 -18.07
N PRO A 227 7.63 -0.23 -17.01
CA PRO A 227 7.88 0.21 -15.64
C PRO A 227 9.24 0.87 -15.47
N GLU A 228 9.34 1.98 -14.75
CA GLU A 228 10.63 2.61 -14.46
C GLU A 228 11.11 2.22 -13.07
N LEU A 229 12.22 1.47 -12.99
CA LEU A 229 12.91 1.19 -11.74
C LEU A 229 13.55 2.47 -11.16
N ILE A 230 13.11 2.90 -9.98
CA ILE A 230 13.55 4.14 -9.32
C ILE A 230 14.26 3.92 -7.97
N TYR A 231 14.25 2.70 -7.46
CA TYR A 231 14.97 2.29 -6.26
C TYR A 231 15.08 0.76 -6.23
N TYR A 232 16.21 0.24 -5.75
CA TYR A 232 16.34 -1.16 -5.39
C TYR A 232 17.41 -1.33 -4.31
N GLY A 233 17.17 -2.23 -3.36
CA GLY A 233 18.15 -2.61 -2.33
C GLY A 233 19.10 -3.72 -2.78
N HIS A 234 20.08 -4.04 -1.94
CA HIS A 234 21.12 -5.02 -2.26
C HIS A 234 20.56 -6.44 -2.42
N HIS A 235 19.60 -6.83 -1.58
CA HIS A 235 18.92 -8.13 -1.63
C HIS A 235 17.53 -8.07 -2.27
N SER A 236 17.29 -7.08 -3.13
CA SER A 236 16.01 -6.92 -3.84
C SER A 236 15.81 -7.88 -5.03
N GLY A 237 16.84 -8.67 -5.37
CA GLY A 237 16.87 -9.53 -6.56
C GLY A 237 17.17 -8.78 -7.86
N VAL A 238 17.62 -7.52 -7.80
CA VAL A 238 17.94 -6.70 -8.98
C VAL A 238 19.43 -6.70 -9.32
N ILE A 239 20.32 -6.70 -8.32
CA ILE A 239 21.77 -6.66 -8.55
C ILE A 239 22.21 -7.91 -9.32
N GLY A 240 23.07 -7.70 -10.33
CA GLY A 240 23.58 -8.76 -11.20
C GLY A 240 22.70 -9.05 -12.42
N LEU A 241 21.44 -8.60 -12.43
CA LEU A 241 20.58 -8.75 -13.61
C LEU A 241 20.94 -7.74 -14.69
N SER A 242 20.82 -8.14 -15.93
CA SER A 242 20.73 -7.27 -17.09
C SER A 242 19.36 -6.59 -17.18
N ARG A 243 19.25 -5.57 -18.03
CA ARG A 243 17.96 -4.90 -18.28
C ARG A 243 16.94 -5.84 -18.94
N SER A 244 17.36 -6.69 -19.87
CA SER A 244 16.48 -7.68 -20.53
C SER A 244 15.93 -8.67 -19.52
N GLU A 245 16.75 -9.17 -18.59
CA GLU A 245 16.31 -10.09 -17.54
C GLU A 245 15.33 -9.42 -16.55
N LEU A 246 15.60 -8.18 -16.13
CA LEU A 246 14.70 -7.49 -15.20
C LEU A 246 13.32 -7.20 -15.81
N TYR A 247 13.29 -6.76 -17.08
CA TYR A 247 12.06 -6.33 -17.75
C TYR A 247 11.38 -7.41 -18.59
N GLN A 248 11.84 -8.67 -18.46
CA GLN A 248 11.19 -9.80 -19.10
C GLN A 248 9.77 -9.94 -18.57
N SER A 249 8.79 -9.75 -19.45
CA SER A 249 7.38 -9.99 -19.12
C SER A 249 7.10 -11.48 -19.20
N VAL A 250 6.27 -11.96 -18.27
CA VAL A 250 6.01 -13.37 -18.05
C VAL A 250 4.63 -13.72 -18.58
N CYS A 251 4.52 -14.84 -19.30
CA CYS A 251 3.23 -15.31 -19.83
C CYS A 251 2.34 -15.81 -18.68
N ASN A 252 1.01 -15.80 -18.85
CA ASN A 252 0.08 -16.18 -17.77
C ASN A 252 0.36 -17.59 -17.18
N GLY A 253 0.81 -18.54 -18.00
CA GLY A 253 1.19 -19.88 -17.53
C GLY A 253 2.39 -19.90 -16.56
N GLU A 254 3.37 -19.02 -16.78
CA GLU A 254 4.59 -18.94 -15.97
C GLU A 254 4.33 -18.21 -14.63
N VAL A 255 3.39 -17.26 -14.59
CA VAL A 255 3.01 -16.53 -13.35
C VAL A 255 2.42 -17.47 -12.31
N SER A 256 1.77 -18.55 -12.72
CA SER A 256 1.13 -19.51 -11.82
C SER A 256 2.09 -20.11 -10.80
N ASN A 257 3.37 -20.29 -11.17
CA ASN A 257 4.43 -20.81 -10.29
C ASN A 257 5.46 -19.75 -9.87
N SER A 258 5.70 -18.74 -10.71
CA SER A 258 6.74 -17.72 -10.48
C SER A 258 6.21 -16.36 -10.02
N GLY A 259 4.88 -16.22 -9.87
CA GLY A 259 4.23 -15.01 -9.40
C GLY A 259 4.53 -14.69 -7.93
N TYR A 260 3.91 -13.61 -7.46
CA TYR A 260 4.02 -13.18 -6.06
C TYR A 260 3.30 -14.14 -5.13
N ASP A 261 3.90 -14.40 -3.98
CA ASP A 261 3.29 -15.20 -2.91
C ASP A 261 2.13 -14.41 -2.28
N LYS A 262 2.28 -13.09 -2.19
CA LYS A 262 1.34 -12.16 -1.58
C LYS A 262 1.18 -10.91 -2.43
N VAL A 263 -0.05 -10.41 -2.56
CA VAL A 263 -0.32 -9.14 -3.27
C VAL A 263 -1.19 -8.24 -2.40
N LEU A 264 -0.77 -6.99 -2.22
CA LEU A 264 -1.57 -5.93 -1.62
C LEU A 264 -2.03 -4.96 -2.72
N VAL A 265 -3.34 -4.75 -2.80
CA VAL A 265 -3.98 -3.74 -3.63
C VAL A 265 -4.68 -2.75 -2.69
N ASP A 266 -3.91 -1.79 -2.16
CA ASP A 266 -4.44 -0.64 -1.42
C ASP A 266 -4.86 0.45 -2.41
N ALA A 267 -6.05 0.29 -2.98
CA ALA A 267 -6.43 1.02 -4.19
C ALA A 267 -6.69 2.52 -3.94
N GLU A 268 -6.40 3.32 -4.96
CA GLU A 268 -6.84 4.72 -4.98
C GLU A 268 -8.36 4.79 -4.90
N CYS A 269 -8.87 5.67 -4.04
CA CYS A 269 -10.29 5.81 -3.74
C CYS A 269 -10.65 7.26 -3.45
N THR A 270 -11.90 7.54 -3.10
CA THR A 270 -12.38 8.88 -2.70
C THR A 270 -11.86 9.35 -1.34
N HIS A 271 -11.33 8.43 -0.51
CA HIS A 271 -10.83 8.68 0.85
C HIS A 271 -11.90 9.22 1.83
N ASP A 272 -13.19 8.94 1.58
CA ASP A 272 -14.31 9.32 2.43
C ASP A 272 -14.29 8.66 3.81
N GLY A 273 -13.55 7.56 4.02
CA GLY A 273 -13.34 6.96 5.34
C GLY A 273 -12.31 7.69 6.21
N SER A 274 -11.51 8.60 5.66
CA SER A 274 -10.51 9.33 6.44
C SER A 274 -11.04 10.70 6.83
N VAL A 275 -11.51 10.85 8.08
CA VAL A 275 -12.03 12.13 8.55
C VAL A 275 -10.98 13.24 8.48
N ARG A 276 -9.72 12.93 8.82
CA ARG A 276 -8.59 13.87 8.68
C ARG A 276 -8.36 14.28 7.22
N HIS A 277 -8.67 13.42 6.26
CA HIS A 277 -8.60 13.77 4.84
C HIS A 277 -9.77 14.69 4.47
N ILE A 278 -10.99 14.41 4.95
CA ILE A 278 -12.16 15.25 4.74
C ILE A 278 -11.97 16.66 5.33
N GLN A 279 -11.39 16.76 6.53
CA GLN A 279 -11.04 18.04 7.17
C GLN A 279 -10.11 18.94 6.34
N LYS A 280 -9.25 18.36 5.48
CA LYS A 280 -8.39 19.18 4.61
C LYS A 280 -9.20 20.03 3.65
N PHE A 281 -10.43 19.64 3.32
CA PHE A 281 -11.31 20.40 2.44
C PHE A 281 -11.90 21.65 3.08
N GLU A 282 -11.87 21.80 4.41
CA GLU A 282 -12.14 23.11 5.03
C GLU A 282 -11.14 24.16 4.55
N ASN A 283 -9.87 23.75 4.40
CA ASN A 283 -8.79 24.61 3.91
C ASN A 283 -8.68 24.62 2.38
N TRP A 284 -8.97 23.50 1.70
CA TRP A 284 -8.84 23.36 0.24
C TRP A 284 -10.11 23.76 -0.54
N GLY A 285 -11.21 24.01 0.15
CA GLY A 285 -12.51 24.38 -0.41
C GLY A 285 -13.42 23.19 -0.70
N TRP A 286 -14.70 23.34 -0.37
CA TRP A 286 -15.75 22.32 -0.56
C TRP A 286 -16.05 22.00 -2.03
N THR A 287 -15.77 22.91 -2.96
CA THR A 287 -15.83 22.63 -4.41
C THR A 287 -14.82 21.56 -4.82
N THR A 288 -13.66 21.49 -4.14
CA THR A 288 -12.69 20.42 -4.33
C THR A 288 -13.21 19.09 -3.79
N LEU A 289 -13.95 19.10 -2.67
CA LEU A 289 -14.61 17.91 -2.13
C LEU A 289 -15.65 17.39 -3.13
N GLN A 290 -16.50 18.27 -3.67
CA GLN A 290 -17.52 17.90 -4.64
C GLN A 290 -16.90 17.17 -5.85
N ARG A 291 -15.86 17.76 -6.45
CA ARG A 291 -15.13 17.15 -7.58
C ARG A 291 -14.38 15.85 -7.23
N ARG A 292 -13.93 15.67 -5.98
CA ARG A 292 -13.06 14.53 -5.60
C ARG A 292 -13.82 13.35 -4.99
N VAL A 293 -14.96 13.61 -4.38
CA VAL A 293 -15.72 12.64 -3.58
C VAL A 293 -17.14 12.46 -4.12
N LEU A 294 -17.80 13.53 -4.59
CA LEU A 294 -19.23 13.51 -4.95
C LEU A 294 -19.49 13.44 -6.46
N ASP A 295 -18.43 13.45 -7.28
CA ASP A 295 -18.54 13.40 -8.75
C ASP A 295 -18.81 11.95 -9.20
N ALA A 296 -19.98 11.73 -9.80
CA ALA A 296 -20.43 10.41 -10.25
C ALA A 296 -19.57 9.85 -11.40
N GLU A 297 -19.23 10.66 -12.41
CA GLU A 297 -18.39 10.20 -13.54
C GLU A 297 -16.99 9.80 -13.04
N ARG A 298 -16.45 10.58 -12.09
CA ARG A 298 -15.20 10.22 -11.42
C ARG A 298 -15.34 8.92 -10.62
N THR A 299 -16.46 8.72 -9.93
CA THR A 299 -16.70 7.52 -9.13
C THR A 299 -16.72 6.29 -10.03
N ASP A 300 -17.40 6.33 -11.17
CA ASP A 300 -17.40 5.23 -12.16
C ASP A 300 -16.00 4.98 -12.74
N SER A 301 -15.25 6.05 -13.00
CA SER A 301 -13.85 5.94 -13.42
C SER A 301 -12.98 5.27 -12.35
N LEU A 302 -13.20 5.59 -11.07
CA LEU A 302 -12.49 5.04 -9.93
C LEU A 302 -12.82 3.56 -9.69
N THR A 303 -14.09 3.16 -9.74
CA THR A 303 -14.48 1.75 -9.59
C THR A 303 -13.92 0.90 -10.73
N SER A 304 -13.95 1.41 -11.97
CA SER A 304 -13.28 0.76 -13.10
C SER A 304 -11.78 0.62 -12.91
N LEU A 305 -11.11 1.66 -12.40
CA LEU A 305 -9.68 1.62 -12.07
C LEU A 305 -9.40 0.58 -10.98
N GLN A 306 -10.17 0.59 -9.90
CA GLN A 306 -10.04 -0.33 -8.76
C GLN A 306 -10.20 -1.79 -9.20
N LEU A 307 -11.21 -2.08 -10.03
CA LEU A 307 -11.41 -3.41 -10.61
C LEU A 307 -10.22 -3.85 -11.45
N LYS A 308 -9.68 -2.97 -12.32
CA LYS A 308 -8.49 -3.27 -13.13
C LYS A 308 -7.23 -3.50 -12.28
N LEU A 309 -7.06 -2.72 -11.21
CA LEU A 309 -5.96 -2.91 -10.26
C LEU A 309 -6.08 -4.25 -9.53
N LEU A 310 -7.27 -4.59 -9.04
CA LEU A 310 -7.56 -5.86 -8.37
C LEU A 310 -7.31 -7.04 -9.32
N ALA A 311 -7.86 -6.98 -10.54
CA ALA A 311 -7.66 -8.00 -11.56
C ALA A 311 -6.18 -8.18 -11.94
N ASN A 312 -5.43 -7.08 -12.11
CA ASN A 312 -4.02 -7.18 -12.45
C ASN A 312 -3.17 -7.71 -11.28
N GLY A 313 -3.48 -7.28 -10.05
CA GLY A 313 -2.86 -7.83 -8.84
C GLY A 313 -3.09 -9.34 -8.72
N PHE A 314 -4.33 -9.79 -8.96
CA PHE A 314 -4.70 -11.21 -8.93
C PHE A 314 -4.05 -12.01 -10.06
N ARG A 315 -3.92 -11.41 -11.25
CA ARG A 315 -3.18 -12.01 -12.38
C ARG A 315 -1.73 -12.31 -11.99
N LEU A 316 -1.07 -11.39 -11.28
CA LEU A 316 0.32 -11.49 -10.82
C LEU A 316 0.53 -12.39 -9.59
N LEU A 317 -0.57 -12.83 -8.96
CA LEU A 317 -0.54 -13.76 -7.84
C LEU A 317 -0.28 -15.19 -8.34
N LYS A 318 0.61 -15.91 -7.65
CA LYS A 318 0.82 -17.34 -7.90
C LYS A 318 -0.39 -18.16 -7.44
N VAL A 319 -0.54 -19.39 -7.93
CA VAL A 319 -1.55 -20.32 -7.42
C VAL A 319 -1.25 -20.67 -5.95
N GLY A 320 -2.29 -20.65 -5.11
CA GLY A 320 -2.18 -20.79 -3.66
C GLY A 320 -1.68 -19.54 -2.92
N GLY A 321 -1.30 -18.48 -3.64
CA GLY A 321 -0.98 -17.19 -3.04
C GLY A 321 -2.24 -16.47 -2.53
N SER A 322 -2.05 -15.45 -1.69
CA SER A 322 -3.15 -14.62 -1.18
C SER A 322 -3.02 -13.15 -1.57
N LEU A 323 -4.15 -12.52 -1.90
CA LEU A 323 -4.26 -11.10 -2.22
C LEU A 323 -5.16 -10.41 -1.19
N VAL A 324 -4.77 -9.21 -0.77
CA VAL A 324 -5.65 -8.31 0.00
C VAL A 324 -5.97 -7.09 -0.85
N TYR A 325 -7.26 -6.86 -1.03
CA TYR A 325 -7.81 -5.61 -1.56
C TYR A 325 -8.25 -4.73 -0.38
N SER A 326 -7.85 -3.47 -0.39
CA SER A 326 -8.33 -2.50 0.60
C SER A 326 -8.55 -1.12 0.01
N THR A 327 -9.50 -0.39 0.57
CA THR A 327 -9.69 1.04 0.31
C THR A 327 -9.93 1.77 1.63
N CYS A 328 -9.63 3.07 1.68
CA CYS A 328 -10.06 3.95 2.77
C CYS A 328 -11.38 4.67 2.45
N SER A 329 -12.25 4.00 1.69
CA SER A 329 -13.61 4.46 1.37
C SER A 329 -14.65 3.74 2.22
N LEU A 330 -15.71 4.44 2.59
CA LEU A 330 -16.88 3.85 3.23
C LEU A 330 -17.97 3.47 2.21
N THR A 331 -17.88 4.00 0.99
CA THR A 331 -18.82 3.78 -0.11
C THR A 331 -18.86 2.31 -0.52
N VAL A 332 -20.06 1.78 -0.80
CA VAL A 332 -20.26 0.37 -1.21
C VAL A 332 -19.81 0.14 -2.66
N ALA A 333 -20.05 1.12 -3.54
CA ALA A 333 -19.63 1.08 -4.94
C ALA A 333 -18.12 0.85 -5.15
N GLN A 334 -17.28 1.37 -4.25
CA GLN A 334 -15.82 1.19 -4.31
C GLN A 334 -15.33 -0.05 -3.57
N ASN A 335 -16.21 -0.79 -2.89
CA ASN A 335 -15.86 -1.89 -2.02
C ASN A 335 -16.57 -3.16 -2.47
N GLU A 336 -17.76 -3.43 -1.94
CA GLU A 336 -18.49 -4.66 -2.23
C GLU A 336 -18.85 -4.79 -3.70
N ASP A 337 -19.21 -3.71 -4.41
CA ASP A 337 -19.58 -3.81 -5.83
C ASP A 337 -18.34 -4.17 -6.69
N VAL A 338 -17.16 -3.64 -6.36
CA VAL A 338 -15.89 -4.03 -7.01
C VAL A 338 -15.55 -5.50 -6.71
N VAL A 339 -15.73 -5.94 -5.47
CA VAL A 339 -15.48 -7.34 -5.07
C VAL A 339 -16.43 -8.30 -5.77
N ASP A 340 -17.72 -7.99 -5.81
CA ASP A 340 -18.75 -8.80 -6.48
C ASP A 340 -18.48 -8.90 -7.98
N GLN A 341 -18.18 -7.77 -8.64
CA GLN A 341 -17.82 -7.77 -10.05
C GLN A 341 -16.53 -8.58 -10.31
N PHE A 342 -15.51 -8.40 -9.48
CA PHE A 342 -14.26 -9.15 -9.61
C PHE A 342 -14.49 -10.67 -9.49
N LEU A 343 -15.28 -11.12 -8.52
CA LEU A 343 -15.58 -12.55 -8.32
C LEU A 343 -16.39 -13.14 -9.49
N LYS A 344 -17.29 -12.36 -10.10
CA LYS A 344 -18.02 -12.77 -11.32
C LYS A 344 -17.10 -12.95 -12.52
N GLU A 345 -16.06 -12.13 -12.63
CA GLU A 345 -15.12 -12.15 -13.76
C GLU A 345 -13.95 -13.13 -13.56
N ASN A 346 -13.68 -13.58 -12.33
CA ASN A 346 -12.50 -14.37 -11.97
C ASN A 346 -12.87 -15.63 -11.20
N ALA A 347 -13.26 -16.68 -11.93
CA ALA A 347 -13.70 -17.96 -11.33
C ALA A 347 -12.62 -18.70 -10.52
N SER A 348 -11.33 -18.39 -10.72
CA SER A 348 -10.23 -18.96 -9.93
C SER A 348 -9.96 -18.21 -8.62
N ALA A 349 -10.67 -17.12 -8.35
CA ALA A 349 -10.59 -16.36 -7.10
C ALA A 349 -11.60 -16.87 -6.07
N GLU A 350 -11.11 -17.13 -4.86
CA GLU A 350 -11.96 -17.45 -3.72
C GLU A 350 -11.80 -16.41 -2.61
N LEU A 351 -12.91 -15.84 -2.15
CA LEU A 351 -12.94 -14.95 -1.00
C LEU A 351 -12.72 -15.75 0.30
N GLN A 352 -11.73 -15.35 1.07
CA GLN A 352 -11.26 -16.05 2.27
C GLN A 352 -11.69 -15.33 3.55
N GLU A 353 -11.95 -16.12 4.59
CA GLU A 353 -12.04 -15.57 5.94
C GLU A 353 -10.66 -15.07 6.41
N ILE A 354 -10.66 -14.04 7.24
CA ILE A 354 -9.44 -13.51 7.84
C ILE A 354 -9.40 -14.02 9.27
N ASP A 355 -8.72 -15.15 9.51
CA ASP A 355 -8.70 -15.81 10.83
C ASP A 355 -8.23 -14.88 11.96
N ALA A 356 -7.26 -14.03 11.69
CA ALA A 356 -6.76 -13.04 12.64
C ALA A 356 -7.82 -12.03 13.08
N ALA A 357 -8.87 -11.83 12.28
CA ALA A 357 -9.89 -10.80 12.50
C ALA A 357 -11.02 -11.18 13.46
N LYS A 358 -11.03 -12.41 13.99
CA LYS A 358 -12.06 -12.88 14.94
C LYS A 358 -12.21 -11.96 16.16
N ASP A 359 -11.09 -11.42 16.63
CA ASP A 359 -11.03 -10.52 17.79
C ASP A 359 -10.79 -9.05 17.40
N TRP A 360 -10.83 -8.72 16.11
CA TRP A 360 -10.63 -7.34 15.67
C TRP A 360 -11.90 -6.52 15.88
N PRO A 361 -11.78 -5.25 16.34
CA PRO A 361 -12.94 -4.38 16.54
C PRO A 361 -13.42 -3.85 15.19
N CYS A 362 -13.96 -4.71 14.34
CA CYS A 362 -14.43 -4.40 12.99
C CYS A 362 -15.82 -5.00 12.75
N ARG A 363 -16.49 -4.56 11.69
CA ARG A 363 -17.78 -5.09 11.26
C ARG A 363 -17.62 -5.93 10.01
N SER A 364 -18.50 -6.89 9.79
CA SER A 364 -18.59 -7.53 8.47
C SER A 364 -19.17 -6.54 7.45
N GLY A 365 -18.67 -6.58 6.22
CA GLY A 365 -19.25 -5.84 5.09
C GLY A 365 -20.54 -6.46 4.57
N ARG A 366 -21.10 -5.91 3.48
CA ARG A 366 -22.33 -6.46 2.88
C ARG A 366 -22.12 -7.83 2.24
N ILE A 367 -20.89 -8.13 1.83
CA ILE A 367 -20.47 -9.47 1.40
C ILE A 367 -19.83 -10.17 2.61
N PRO A 368 -20.27 -11.38 2.99
CA PRO A 368 -19.62 -12.18 4.03
C PRO A 368 -18.12 -12.31 3.81
N LYS A 369 -17.32 -12.51 4.87
CA LYS A 369 -15.84 -12.57 4.83
C LYS A 369 -15.11 -11.25 4.52
N THR A 370 -15.84 -10.18 4.20
CA THR A 370 -15.26 -8.83 4.06
C THR A 370 -15.35 -8.07 5.38
N LEU A 371 -14.40 -7.17 5.64
CA LEU A 371 -14.28 -6.43 6.89
C LEU A 371 -14.37 -4.92 6.65
N ARG A 372 -15.00 -4.22 7.58
CA ARG A 372 -15.13 -2.76 7.63
C ARG A 372 -14.66 -2.23 8.97
N PHE A 373 -13.78 -1.25 8.91
CA PHE A 373 -13.33 -0.43 10.03
C PHE A 373 -13.94 0.96 9.90
N ASP A 374 -14.20 1.58 11.05
CA ASP A 374 -14.70 2.95 11.12
C ASP A 374 -14.45 3.56 12.50
N PRO A 375 -14.55 4.90 12.63
CA PRO A 375 -14.35 5.59 13.91
C PRO A 375 -15.26 5.11 15.04
N SER A 376 -16.51 4.72 14.75
CA SER A 376 -17.48 4.33 15.78
C SER A 376 -17.23 2.92 16.33
N THR A 377 -16.89 1.97 15.46
CA THR A 377 -16.66 0.57 15.84
C THR A 377 -15.22 0.34 16.28
N SER A 378 -14.28 0.80 15.47
CA SER A 378 -12.86 0.44 15.57
C SER A 378 -12.02 1.49 16.29
N LYS A 379 -12.55 2.70 16.45
CA LYS A 379 -11.77 3.90 16.83
C LYS A 379 -10.60 4.15 15.87
N THR A 380 -10.74 3.78 14.60
CA THR A 380 -9.71 3.99 13.55
C THR A 380 -10.28 4.84 12.43
N SER A 381 -9.44 5.17 11.43
CA SER A 381 -9.98 5.63 10.15
C SER A 381 -10.84 4.55 9.50
N GLY A 382 -11.74 4.97 8.60
CA GLY A 382 -12.53 4.08 7.77
C GLY A 382 -11.64 3.26 6.82
N LEU A 383 -11.87 1.94 6.77
CA LEU A 383 -11.17 1.04 5.86
C LEU A 383 -12.03 -0.17 5.51
N PHE A 384 -11.98 -0.62 4.27
CA PHE A 384 -12.52 -1.89 3.81
C PHE A 384 -11.39 -2.86 3.52
N VAL A 385 -11.58 -4.15 3.82
CA VAL A 385 -10.61 -5.22 3.57
C VAL A 385 -11.31 -6.47 3.02
N ALA A 386 -10.82 -7.00 1.91
CA ALA A 386 -11.21 -8.28 1.33
C ALA A 386 -9.97 -9.11 1.00
N LYS A 387 -9.96 -10.38 1.44
CA LYS A 387 -8.85 -11.32 1.20
C LYS A 387 -9.27 -12.39 0.20
N PHE A 388 -8.42 -12.65 -0.77
CA PHE A 388 -8.63 -13.67 -1.81
C PHE A 388 -7.48 -14.67 -1.82
N THR A 389 -7.77 -15.90 -2.23
CA THR A 389 -6.77 -16.90 -2.62
C THR A 389 -7.00 -17.30 -4.07
N LYS A 390 -5.92 -17.57 -4.80
CA LYS A 390 -5.98 -18.09 -6.17
C LYS A 390 -5.95 -19.60 -6.19
N LEU A 391 -7.01 -20.24 -6.66
CA LEU A 391 -7.17 -21.70 -6.61
C LEU A 391 -6.49 -22.42 -7.78
N ALA A 392 -6.51 -21.81 -8.96
CA ALA A 392 -5.98 -22.38 -10.21
C ALA A 392 -5.55 -21.29 -11.19
N ILE A 393 -5.01 -21.72 -12.34
CA ILE A 393 -4.59 -20.84 -13.45
C ILE A 393 -5.79 -20.15 -14.08
#